data_AF-A0A2V7FMQ3-F1
#
_entry.id   AF-A0A2V7FMQ3-F1
#
_cell.length_a   1.000
_cell.length_b   1.000
_cell.length_c   1.000
_cell.angle_alpha   90.00
_cell.angle_beta   90.00
_cell.angle_gamma   90.00
#
_symmetry.space_group_name_H-M   'P 1'
#
loop_
_entity.id
_entity.type
_entity.pdbx_description
1 polymer ?
#
loop_
_entity_poly.entity_id
_entity_poly.type
_entity_poly.pdbx_seq_one_letter_code
_entity_poly.pdbx_strand_id
1 'polypeptide(L)'
;MTPPRRLVAVTAAITGLALLAAACSNTTGLPAPVYANAVDTVSLYALRGTAITLPSAYSIQDRLTVRTDTTVNLDFAFDFDSVGKPRLYPTAALHLGTASGLQPTSTAFAAITLAPTGGYILDTAVTVDTGKVFYVVSRLVTCLIGSVPLYAKLHVLTVDTTARRVEFEILADQNCGYRGLALGLPKQ
;
A
#
# COMPACT_ATOMS: atom_id res chain seq x y z
N MET A 1 -11.24 7.56 -91.69
CA MET A 1 -12.29 6.69 -91.10
C MET A 1 -11.89 6.37 -89.66
N THR A 2 -12.53 7.03 -88.68
CA THR A 2 -12.72 6.56 -87.29
C THR A 2 -13.91 5.57 -87.25
N PRO A 3 -14.19 4.73 -86.21
CA PRO A 3 -13.86 4.78 -84.76
C PRO A 3 -13.56 3.34 -84.17
N PRO A 4 -13.82 2.93 -82.88
CA PRO A 4 -14.05 3.65 -81.61
C PRO A 4 -13.18 3.21 -80.40
N ARG A 5 -13.28 4.07 -79.37
CA ARG A 5 -12.89 3.98 -77.95
C ARG A 5 -13.19 2.65 -77.24
N ARG A 6 -12.35 2.31 -76.25
CA ARG A 6 -12.81 1.71 -74.97
C ARG A 6 -12.14 2.37 -73.77
N LEU A 7 -12.97 2.93 -72.89
CA LEU A 7 -12.65 3.39 -71.54
C LEU A 7 -12.48 2.18 -70.61
N VAL A 8 -11.44 2.15 -69.78
CA VAL A 8 -11.34 1.32 -68.56
C VAL A 8 -10.45 2.11 -67.58
N ALA A 9 -11.06 2.88 -66.69
CA ALA A 9 -11.39 2.54 -65.29
C ALA A 9 -10.36 3.14 -64.32
N VAL A 10 -10.81 4.18 -63.61
CA VAL A 10 -10.13 4.82 -62.49
C VAL A 10 -10.19 3.86 -61.30
N THR A 11 -9.03 3.48 -60.75
CA THR A 11 -8.93 2.87 -59.41
C THR A 11 -8.00 3.70 -58.55
N ALA A 12 -8.62 4.57 -57.74
CA ALA A 12 -7.96 5.25 -56.64
C ALA A 12 -7.72 4.25 -55.50
N ALA A 13 -6.46 3.90 -55.25
CA ALA A 13 -6.06 3.12 -54.08
C ALA A 13 -5.77 4.10 -52.93
N ILE A 14 -6.75 4.32 -52.06
CA ILE A 14 -6.54 4.95 -50.75
C ILE A 14 -6.21 3.82 -49.77
N THR A 15 -4.93 3.53 -49.58
CA THR A 15 -4.47 2.65 -48.50
C THR A 15 -4.43 3.47 -47.21
N GLY A 16 -5.42 3.22 -46.34
CA GLY A 16 -5.53 3.82 -45.02
C GLY A 16 -4.32 3.48 -44.13
N LEU A 17 -3.71 4.52 -43.57
CA LEU A 17 -2.70 4.41 -42.53
C LEU A 17 -3.41 4.04 -41.22
N ALA A 18 -3.46 2.75 -40.90
CA ALA A 18 -3.90 2.30 -39.58
C ALA A 18 -2.83 2.66 -38.55
N LEU A 19 -3.05 3.77 -37.82
CA LEU A 19 -2.34 4.09 -36.59
C LEU A 19 -2.60 2.98 -35.57
N LEU A 20 -1.66 2.04 -35.46
CA LEU A 20 -1.53 1.15 -34.32
C LEU A 20 -1.20 2.02 -33.10
N ALA A 21 -2.23 2.47 -32.40
CA ALA A 21 -2.08 2.90 -31.02
C ALA A 21 -1.57 1.69 -30.24
N ALA A 22 -0.27 1.66 -29.97
CA ALA A 22 0.33 0.73 -29.03
C ALA A 22 -0.36 0.95 -27.68
N ALA A 23 -1.34 0.11 -27.36
CA ALA A 23 -1.79 -0.04 -26.00
C ALA A 23 -0.60 -0.63 -25.24
N CYS A 24 0.14 0.22 -24.53
CA CYS A 24 1.07 -0.21 -23.50
C CYS A 24 0.25 -0.94 -22.43
N SER A 25 0.00 -2.23 -22.62
CA SER A 25 -0.52 -3.10 -21.58
C SER A 25 0.63 -3.32 -20.59
N ASN A 26 0.81 -2.37 -19.68
CA ASN A 26 1.57 -2.59 -18.46
C ASN A 26 0.75 -3.55 -17.59
N THR A 27 0.61 -4.81 -18.02
CA THR A 27 -0.07 -5.82 -17.23
C THR A 27 1.02 -6.59 -16.53
N THR A 28 1.24 -6.26 -15.27
CA THR A 28 2.03 -7.01 -14.27
C THR A 28 1.54 -8.45 -14.04
N GLY A 29 0.65 -8.97 -14.90
CA GLY A 29 -0.09 -10.22 -14.67
C GLY A 29 -1.13 -10.11 -13.55
N LEU A 30 -1.36 -8.91 -13.01
CA LEU A 30 -2.30 -8.67 -11.91
C LEU A 30 -3.73 -8.46 -12.42
N PRO A 31 -4.76 -8.84 -11.62
CA PRO A 31 -6.15 -8.47 -11.90
C PRO A 31 -6.31 -6.96 -11.98
N ALA A 32 -7.30 -6.48 -12.74
CA ALA A 32 -7.59 -5.05 -12.80
C ALA A 32 -7.86 -4.49 -11.38
N PRO A 33 -7.28 -3.33 -11.03
CA PRO A 33 -7.46 -2.76 -9.71
C PRO A 33 -8.88 -2.18 -9.59
N VAL A 34 -9.51 -2.43 -8.45
CA VAL A 34 -10.89 -2.01 -8.17
C VAL A 34 -11.00 -1.12 -6.93
N TYR A 35 -9.99 -1.13 -6.06
CA TYR A 35 -9.95 -0.29 -4.88
C TYR A 35 -9.08 0.93 -5.13
N ALA A 36 -9.67 2.12 -5.00
CA ALA A 36 -8.92 3.37 -5.07
C ALA A 36 -8.15 3.59 -3.77
N ASN A 37 -6.88 3.96 -3.90
CA ASN A 37 -6.05 4.37 -2.79
C ASN A 37 -6.49 5.76 -2.30
N ALA A 38 -6.69 5.85 -0.99
CA ALA A 38 -6.99 7.07 -0.28
C ALA A 38 -6.12 7.15 0.99
N VAL A 39 -5.91 8.38 1.47
CA VAL A 39 -5.22 8.62 2.74
C VAL A 39 -6.27 8.66 3.85
N ASP A 40 -6.04 7.87 4.90
CA ASP A 40 -6.81 7.89 6.13
C ASP A 40 -5.95 8.48 7.26
N THR A 41 -6.59 9.16 8.21
CA THR A 41 -5.95 9.57 9.47
C THR A 41 -6.39 8.60 10.58
N VAL A 42 -5.41 8.05 11.30
CA VAL A 42 -5.61 6.93 12.23
C VAL A 42 -4.91 7.23 13.55
N SER A 43 -5.50 6.75 14.65
CA SER A 43 -4.89 6.78 15.98
C SER A 43 -4.77 5.40 16.59
N LEU A 44 -3.62 5.10 17.21
CA LEU A 44 -3.40 3.89 18.00
C LEU A 44 -2.97 4.26 19.42
N TYR A 45 -3.41 3.48 20.39
CA TYR A 45 -3.03 3.61 21.80
C TYR A 45 -1.98 2.57 22.18
N ALA A 46 -1.08 2.90 23.09
CA ALA A 46 0.01 2.02 23.49
C ALA A 46 -0.50 0.68 24.05
N LEU A 47 0.07 -0.45 23.64
CA LEU A 47 -0.28 -1.79 24.17
C LEU A 47 -0.27 -1.84 25.70
N ARG A 48 0.67 -1.11 26.34
CA ARG A 48 0.81 -1.05 27.79
C ARG A 48 0.49 0.35 28.30
N GLY A 49 -0.17 0.41 29.46
CA GLY A 49 -0.46 1.67 30.16
C GLY A 49 -1.68 2.43 29.63
N THR A 50 -2.47 1.85 28.73
CA THR A 50 -3.80 2.35 28.34
C THR A 50 -4.86 1.27 28.54
N ALA A 51 -6.15 1.64 28.45
CA ALA A 51 -7.24 0.67 28.58
C ALA A 51 -7.18 -0.39 27.47
N ILE A 52 -7.39 -1.66 27.81
CA ILE A 52 -7.36 -2.80 26.88
C ILE A 52 -8.44 -2.72 25.78
N THR A 53 -9.48 -1.92 26.01
CA THR A 53 -10.55 -1.69 25.03
C THR A 53 -10.18 -0.68 23.95
N LEU A 54 -9.06 0.02 24.08
CA LEU A 54 -8.56 0.94 23.07
C LEU A 54 -7.77 0.16 22.01
N PRO A 55 -7.87 0.55 20.73
CA PRO A 55 -7.15 -0.15 19.68
C PRO A 55 -5.66 0.20 19.70
N SER A 56 -4.81 -0.82 19.74
CA SER A 56 -3.36 -0.67 19.83
C SER A 56 -2.62 -1.13 18.58
N ALA A 57 -3.33 -1.67 17.59
CA ALA A 57 -2.72 -2.18 16.38
C ALA A 57 -3.54 -1.82 15.14
N TYR A 58 -2.96 -2.02 13.96
CA TYR A 58 -3.60 -1.76 12.68
C TYR A 58 -3.53 -3.00 11.78
N SER A 59 -4.64 -3.29 11.10
CA SER A 59 -4.74 -4.29 10.04
C SER A 59 -4.75 -3.56 8.71
N ILE A 60 -3.72 -3.80 7.88
CA ILE A 60 -3.63 -3.29 6.51
C ILE A 60 -4.73 -3.94 5.68
N GLN A 61 -4.93 -5.25 5.80
CA GLN A 61 -5.95 -5.98 5.04
C GLN A 61 -7.36 -5.44 5.27
N ASP A 62 -7.67 -5.06 6.50
CA ASP A 62 -9.03 -4.62 6.85
C ASP A 62 -9.14 -3.09 6.94
N ARG A 63 -8.03 -2.36 6.69
CA ARG A 63 -7.88 -0.90 6.81
C ARG A 63 -8.44 -0.32 8.11
N LEU A 64 -8.23 -1.01 9.23
CA LEU A 64 -8.84 -0.64 10.50
C LEU A 64 -7.91 -0.82 11.68
N THR A 65 -8.20 -0.06 12.73
CA THR A 65 -7.55 -0.20 14.03
C THR A 65 -8.14 -1.40 14.79
N VAL A 66 -7.29 -2.26 15.33
CA VAL A 66 -7.70 -3.47 16.05
C VAL A 66 -7.31 -3.44 17.52
N ARG A 67 -8.15 -4.11 18.30
CA ARG A 67 -7.90 -4.45 19.69
C ARG A 67 -7.16 -5.78 19.79
N THR A 68 -5.96 -5.75 20.35
CA THR A 68 -5.07 -6.93 20.40
C THR A 68 -5.50 -7.99 21.39
N ASP A 69 -6.47 -7.71 22.28
CA ASP A 69 -7.07 -8.71 23.16
C ASP A 69 -8.14 -9.56 22.46
N THR A 70 -8.63 -9.11 21.30
CA THR A 70 -9.69 -9.79 20.55
C THR A 70 -9.21 -10.53 19.32
N THR A 71 -8.03 -10.18 18.79
CA THR A 71 -7.52 -10.73 17.54
C THR A 71 -6.02 -10.56 17.38
N VAL A 72 -5.41 -11.47 16.61
CA VAL A 72 -4.02 -11.38 16.12
C VAL A 72 -3.95 -11.01 14.64
N ASN A 73 -5.10 -10.73 14.00
CA ASN A 73 -5.18 -10.25 12.62
C ASN A 73 -4.77 -8.78 12.57
N LEU A 74 -3.47 -8.53 12.65
CA LEU A 74 -2.85 -7.21 12.65
C LEU A 74 -1.53 -7.27 11.90
N ASP A 75 -1.05 -6.10 11.47
CA ASP A 75 0.23 -5.95 10.78
C ASP A 75 1.24 -5.18 11.63
N PHE A 76 0.82 -4.27 12.48
CA PHE A 76 1.72 -3.67 13.46
C PHE A 76 0.94 -3.16 14.67
N ALA A 77 1.63 -3.09 15.81
CA ALA A 77 1.12 -2.50 17.04
C ALA A 77 1.94 -1.28 17.47
N PHE A 78 1.34 -0.39 18.24
CA PHE A 78 2.00 0.75 18.85
C PHE A 78 2.20 0.53 20.35
N ASP A 79 3.38 0.85 20.87
CA ASP A 79 3.65 0.90 22.30
C ASP A 79 4.88 1.75 22.60
N PHE A 80 5.15 2.00 23.88
CA PHE A 80 6.41 2.56 24.33
C PHE A 80 7.33 1.44 24.83
N ASP A 81 8.61 1.46 24.46
CA ASP A 81 9.59 0.51 24.96
C ASP A 81 9.86 0.67 26.47
N SER A 82 10.74 -0.18 27.02
CA SER A 82 11.06 -0.18 28.46
C SER A 82 11.69 1.12 28.97
N VAL A 83 12.22 1.97 28.09
CA VAL A 83 12.78 3.29 28.43
C VAL A 83 11.86 4.44 28.02
N GLY A 84 10.60 4.13 27.68
CA GLY A 84 9.58 5.14 27.39
C GLY A 84 9.71 5.78 26.01
N LYS A 85 10.35 5.12 25.04
CA LYS A 85 10.38 5.60 23.64
C LYS A 85 9.25 4.98 22.81
N PRO A 86 8.52 5.76 22.01
CA PRO A 86 7.46 5.26 21.15
C PRO A 86 8.00 4.37 20.04
N ARG A 87 7.31 3.27 19.76
CA ARG A 87 7.69 2.23 18.80
C ARG A 87 6.49 1.69 18.03
N LEU A 88 6.74 1.26 16.80
CA LEU A 88 5.85 0.33 16.09
C LEU A 88 6.47 -1.06 16.09
N TYR A 89 5.65 -2.06 16.36
CA TYR A 89 6.06 -3.46 16.46
C TYR A 89 5.44 -4.23 15.30
N PRO A 90 6.24 -4.70 14.32
CA PRO A 90 5.76 -5.66 13.32
C PRO A 90 5.43 -6.99 14.00
N THR A 91 4.70 -7.86 13.30
CA THR A 91 4.13 -9.08 13.88
C THR A 91 5.18 -10.07 14.39
N ALA A 92 6.37 -10.15 13.78
CA ALA A 92 7.43 -11.04 14.29
C ALA A 92 8.12 -10.47 15.54
N ALA A 93 8.19 -9.13 15.70
CA ALA A 93 8.60 -8.50 16.96
C ALA A 93 7.62 -8.77 18.11
N LEU A 94 6.36 -9.05 17.78
CA LEU A 94 5.30 -9.46 18.70
C LEU A 94 5.19 -10.99 18.87
N HIS A 95 6.04 -11.77 18.20
CA HIS A 95 6.03 -13.24 18.21
C HIS A 95 4.70 -13.86 17.73
N LEU A 96 4.03 -13.25 16.74
CA LEU A 96 2.72 -13.70 16.23
C LEU A 96 2.81 -14.74 15.09
N GLY A 97 4.02 -15.22 14.74
CA GLY A 97 4.23 -16.31 13.79
C GLY A 97 4.00 -15.98 12.31
N THR A 98 3.40 -14.84 11.98
CA THR A 98 3.33 -14.27 10.62
C THR A 98 4.23 -13.05 10.54
N ALA A 99 4.74 -12.71 9.35
CA ALA A 99 5.65 -11.58 9.17
C ALA A 99 5.01 -10.47 8.33
N SER A 100 4.76 -9.34 8.98
CA SER A 100 4.60 -8.01 8.40
C SER A 100 5.90 -7.22 8.60
N GLY A 101 5.99 -6.03 8.01
CA GLY A 101 7.22 -5.26 8.08
C GLY A 101 7.05 -3.76 7.96
N LEU A 102 7.99 -3.04 8.55
CA LEU A 102 8.10 -1.59 8.50
C LEU A 102 9.47 -1.21 7.96
N GLN A 103 9.52 -0.20 7.10
CA GLN A 103 10.78 0.33 6.57
C GLN A 103 10.78 1.86 6.69
N PRO A 104 11.55 2.46 7.62
CA PRO A 104 11.66 3.90 7.71
C PRO A 104 12.30 4.47 6.43
N THR A 105 11.87 5.66 6.04
CA THR A 105 12.37 6.34 4.85
C THR A 105 12.50 7.84 5.08
N SER A 106 13.41 8.47 4.34
CA SER A 106 13.52 9.94 4.24
C SER A 106 12.65 10.52 3.11
N THR A 107 12.09 9.67 2.23
CA THR A 107 11.16 10.10 1.18
C THR A 107 9.89 10.66 1.82
N ALA A 108 9.52 11.89 1.44
CA ALA A 108 8.29 12.52 1.92
C ALA A 108 7.05 11.67 1.55
N PHE A 109 6.07 11.61 2.45
CA PHE A 109 4.87 10.78 2.31
C PHE A 109 4.13 10.99 0.97
N ALA A 110 3.99 12.24 0.53
CA ALA A 110 3.35 12.58 -0.73
C ALA A 110 4.15 12.13 -1.97
N ALA A 111 5.48 12.04 -1.86
CA ALA A 111 6.36 11.63 -2.95
C ALA A 111 6.44 10.10 -3.12
N ILE A 112 5.95 9.33 -2.14
CA ILE A 112 5.89 7.87 -2.24
C ILE A 112 4.75 7.46 -3.17
N THR A 113 5.09 6.95 -4.34
CA THR A 113 4.13 6.42 -5.35
C THR A 113 4.23 4.91 -5.54
N LEU A 114 5.30 4.27 -5.05
CA LEU A 114 5.54 2.84 -5.18
C LEU A 114 6.26 2.32 -3.92
N ALA A 115 5.76 1.22 -3.34
CA ALA A 115 6.43 0.55 -2.23
C ALA A 115 7.70 -0.18 -2.71
N PRO A 116 8.77 -0.33 -1.90
CA PRO A 116 9.96 -1.12 -2.26
C PRO A 116 9.68 -2.64 -2.24
N THR A 117 10.54 -3.42 -2.90
CA THR A 117 10.46 -4.90 -2.96
C THR A 117 10.95 -5.59 -1.70
N GLY A 118 11.70 -4.90 -0.85
CA GLY A 118 12.38 -5.48 0.31
C GLY A 118 13.08 -4.42 1.15
N GLY A 119 13.81 -4.86 2.18
CA GLY A 119 14.42 -3.98 3.18
C GLY A 119 13.50 -3.64 4.35
N TYR A 120 12.36 -4.34 4.47
CA TYR A 120 11.46 -4.22 5.61
C TYR A 120 12.06 -4.88 6.86
N ILE A 121 11.93 -4.20 7.99
CA ILE A 121 12.26 -4.70 9.31
C ILE A 121 11.04 -5.50 9.78
N LEU A 122 11.22 -6.81 9.98
CA LEU A 122 10.12 -7.74 10.27
C LEU A 122 10.06 -8.15 11.74
N ASP A 123 11.21 -8.23 12.41
CA ASP A 123 11.38 -8.89 13.71
C ASP A 123 11.73 -7.94 14.86
N THR A 124 11.94 -6.67 14.55
CA THR A 124 12.41 -5.68 15.51
C THR A 124 11.48 -4.48 15.54
N ALA A 125 11.25 -3.93 16.74
CA ALA A 125 10.48 -2.71 16.91
C ALA A 125 11.20 -1.51 16.25
N VAL A 126 10.45 -0.71 15.48
CA VAL A 126 11.00 0.48 14.81
C VAL A 126 10.70 1.74 15.62
N THR A 127 11.67 2.65 15.68
CA THR A 127 11.50 3.96 16.34
C THR A 127 10.42 4.77 15.65
N VAL A 128 9.50 5.34 16.44
CA VAL A 128 8.48 6.28 15.98
C VAL A 128 8.85 7.66 16.48
N ASP A 129 8.61 8.68 15.68
CA ASP A 129 8.65 10.07 16.11
C ASP A 129 7.79 10.90 15.17
N THR A 130 7.41 12.10 15.60
CA THR A 130 6.66 13.04 14.77
C THR A 130 7.43 13.33 13.47
N GLY A 131 6.73 13.29 12.33
CA GLY A 131 7.31 13.49 11.01
C GLY A 131 8.01 12.26 10.40
N LYS A 132 8.09 11.13 11.10
CA LYS A 132 8.66 9.90 10.52
C LYS A 132 7.72 9.31 9.47
N VAL A 133 8.33 8.83 8.38
CA VAL A 133 7.63 8.18 7.26
C VAL A 133 8.12 6.76 7.11
N PHE A 134 7.20 5.85 6.79
CA PHE A 134 7.47 4.43 6.64
C PHE A 134 6.81 3.88 5.37
N TYR A 135 7.49 2.95 4.71
CA TYR A 135 6.82 1.92 3.94
C TYR A 135 6.38 0.81 4.89
N VAL A 136 5.25 0.18 4.59
CA VAL A 136 4.72 -0.92 5.37
C VAL A 136 4.33 -2.05 4.43
N VAL A 137 4.66 -3.28 4.81
CA VAL A 137 4.22 -4.51 4.13
C VAL A 137 3.40 -5.33 5.10
N SER A 138 2.24 -5.80 4.68
CA SER A 138 1.38 -6.63 5.51
C SER A 138 1.96 -8.05 5.64
N ARG A 139 1.39 -8.80 6.58
CA ARG A 139 1.40 -10.27 6.51
C ARG A 139 0.79 -10.74 5.18
N LEU A 140 1.05 -11.99 4.80
CA LEU A 140 0.40 -12.56 3.62
C LEU A 140 -1.12 -12.58 3.80
N VAL A 141 -1.84 -12.07 2.81
CA VAL A 141 -3.30 -12.08 2.75
C VAL A 141 -3.76 -13.03 1.64
N THR A 142 -4.91 -13.66 1.82
CA THR A 142 -5.49 -14.51 0.80
C THR A 142 -6.10 -13.64 -0.29
N CYS A 143 -5.64 -13.82 -1.53
CA CYS A 143 -6.07 -13.10 -2.71
C CYS A 143 -6.47 -14.08 -3.82
N LEU A 144 -7.18 -13.58 -4.84
CA LEU A 144 -7.59 -14.39 -6.00
C LEU A 144 -6.41 -15.06 -6.72
N ILE A 145 -5.25 -14.42 -6.68
CA ILE A 145 -4.01 -14.87 -7.31
C ILE A 145 -3.09 -15.67 -6.37
N GLY A 146 -3.60 -16.07 -5.19
CA GLY A 146 -2.84 -16.75 -4.15
C GLY A 146 -2.55 -15.85 -2.94
N SER A 147 -1.64 -16.28 -2.07
CA SER A 147 -1.28 -15.53 -0.87
C SER A 147 -0.17 -14.52 -1.18
N VAL A 148 -0.50 -13.23 -1.10
CA VAL A 148 0.42 -12.13 -1.39
C VAL A 148 0.34 -11.07 -0.28
N PRO A 149 1.40 -10.29 -0.03
CA PRO A 149 1.30 -9.16 0.87
C PRO A 149 0.60 -7.98 0.20
N LEU A 150 0.06 -7.09 1.04
CA LEU A 150 -0.39 -5.75 0.70
C LEU A 150 0.67 -4.74 1.13
N TYR A 151 0.59 -3.55 0.55
CA TYR A 151 1.57 -2.50 0.79
C TYR A 151 0.90 -1.20 1.20
N ALA A 152 1.57 -0.48 2.09
CA ALA A 152 1.11 0.81 2.56
C ALA A 152 2.28 1.80 2.73
N LYS A 153 1.94 3.07 2.85
CA LYS A 153 2.81 4.12 3.39
C LYS A 153 2.16 4.75 4.60
N LEU A 154 2.97 5.16 5.56
CA LEU A 154 2.54 5.77 6.81
C LEU A 154 3.37 7.02 7.11
N HIS A 155 2.74 8.07 7.60
CA HIS A 155 3.39 9.30 8.08
C HIS A 155 2.88 9.64 9.48
N VAL A 156 3.78 9.68 10.45
CA VAL A 156 3.46 9.99 11.84
C VAL A 156 3.19 11.48 11.99
N LEU A 157 1.95 11.83 12.32
CA LEU A 157 1.53 13.21 12.54
C LEU A 157 1.91 13.69 13.94
N THR A 158 1.61 12.89 14.97
CA THR A 158 1.88 13.24 16.36
C THR A 158 2.13 12.00 17.22
N VAL A 159 2.93 12.17 18.28
CA VAL A 159 3.04 11.22 19.39
C VAL A 159 2.69 11.94 20.68
N ASP A 160 1.58 11.57 21.29
CA ASP A 160 1.15 12.07 22.59
C ASP A 160 1.64 11.12 23.69
N THR A 161 2.65 11.56 24.44
CA THR A 161 3.25 10.77 25.52
C THR A 161 2.36 10.72 26.77
N THR A 162 1.46 11.69 26.95
CA THR A 162 0.54 11.75 28.09
C THR A 162 -0.63 10.82 27.87
N ALA A 163 -1.27 10.90 26.70
CA ALA A 163 -2.34 9.98 26.31
C ALA A 163 -1.81 8.61 25.86
N ARG A 164 -0.49 8.46 25.71
CA ARG A 164 0.19 7.28 25.16
C ARG A 164 -0.43 6.85 23.82
N ARG A 165 -0.56 7.81 22.91
CA ARG A 165 -1.24 7.67 21.61
C ARG A 165 -0.31 8.11 20.48
N VAL A 166 -0.36 7.42 19.35
CA VAL A 166 0.22 7.89 18.08
C VAL A 166 -0.90 8.20 17.10
N GLU A 167 -0.77 9.29 16.38
CA GLU A 167 -1.64 9.65 15.26
C GLU A 167 -0.80 9.69 13.98
N PHE A 168 -1.32 9.12 12.90
CA PHE A 168 -0.63 9.04 11.62
C PHE A 168 -1.61 9.07 10.46
N GLU A 169 -1.10 9.50 9.30
CA GLU A 169 -1.75 9.28 8.02
C GLU A 169 -1.25 7.97 7.41
N ILE A 170 -2.14 7.21 6.78
CA ILE A 170 -1.81 5.96 6.11
C ILE A 170 -2.56 5.85 4.78
N LEU A 171 -1.89 5.29 3.78
CA LEU A 171 -2.52 4.85 2.55
C LEU A 171 -2.10 3.40 2.32
N ALA A 172 -3.09 2.51 2.21
CA ALA A 172 -2.91 1.09 1.99
C ALA A 172 -3.54 0.67 0.67
N ASP A 173 -2.76 0.01 -0.19
CA ASP A 173 -3.25 -0.59 -1.42
C ASP A 173 -3.91 -1.93 -1.11
N GLN A 174 -5.22 -2.03 -1.36
CA GLN A 174 -6.03 -3.23 -1.15
C GLN A 174 -6.12 -4.13 -2.39
N ASN A 175 -5.45 -3.75 -3.47
CA ASN A 175 -5.46 -4.53 -4.70
C ASN A 175 -4.35 -5.59 -4.63
N CYS A 176 -4.74 -6.84 -4.80
CA CYS A 176 -3.85 -7.99 -4.69
C CYS A 176 -2.60 -7.88 -5.56
N GLY A 177 -1.43 -7.91 -4.91
CA GLY A 177 -0.12 -7.90 -5.58
C GLY A 177 0.36 -6.52 -6.04
N TYR A 178 -0.46 -5.48 -5.93
CA TYR A 178 -0.05 -4.13 -6.25
C TYR A 178 0.84 -3.53 -5.16
N ARG A 179 1.79 -2.68 -5.57
CA ARG A 179 2.63 -1.86 -4.69
C ARG A 179 2.40 -0.36 -4.90
N GLY A 180 1.39 0.01 -5.69
CA GLY A 180 1.14 1.40 -6.06
C GLY A 180 0.62 2.18 -4.86
N LEU A 181 1.32 3.25 -4.47
CA LEU A 181 0.99 4.07 -3.30
C LEU A 181 0.64 5.52 -3.67
N ALA A 182 0.36 5.77 -4.96
CA ALA A 182 -0.28 7.01 -5.41
C ALA A 182 -1.78 6.99 -5.10
N LEU A 183 -2.40 8.17 -5.00
CA LEU A 183 -3.86 8.31 -4.86
C LEU A 183 -4.60 7.77 -6.09
N GLY A 184 -5.82 7.27 -5.86
CA GLY A 184 -6.66 6.70 -6.91
C GLY A 184 -6.31 5.24 -7.22
N LEU A 185 -6.72 4.75 -8.39
CA LEU A 185 -6.44 3.37 -8.78
C LEU A 185 -4.93 3.21 -9.06
N PRO A 186 -4.27 2.18 -8.48
CA PRO A 186 -2.87 1.91 -8.72
C PRO A 186 -2.62 1.55 -10.20
N LYS A 187 -1.45 1.96 -10.71
CA LYS A 187 -1.03 1.74 -12.11
C LYS A 187 0.35 1.08 -12.07
N GLN A 188 0.39 -0.25 -11.99
CA GLN A 188 1.62 -1.03 -12.00
C GLN A 188 1.52 -2.16 -13.01
#